data_AF-X1G1B8-F1
#
_entry.id   AF-X1G1B8-F1
#
_cell.length_a   1.000
_cell.length_b   1.000
_cell.length_c   1.000
_cell.angle_alpha   90.00
_cell.angle_beta   90.00
_cell.angle_gamma   90.00
#
_symmetry.space_group_name_H-M   'P 1'
#
loop_
_entity.id
_entity.type
_entity.pdbx_description
1 polymer ?
#
loop_
_entity_poly.entity_id
_entity_poly.type
_entity_poly.pdbx_seq_one_letter_code
_entity_poly.pdbx_strand_id
1 'polypeptide(L)'
;MIKWEISPDWPPVAVAAQAIAARTYALKKLETSLPENQDYHLLSTEDDQVYGGVESEDPRSTNSVDSTRGKVITYEGQLINAHYNSCCGGYTATSADVWGKPFPYLEARADPFCKDSPYYDWQWKVEAEKLGKLLREAGLPLGKLYRIQPLSFDQSDRIKQLRIQYRGGEK
;
A
#
# COMPACT_ATOMS: atom_id res chain seq x y z
N MET A 1 -12.50 -2.87 -10.66
CA MET A 1 -11.49 -2.65 -9.62
C MET A 1 -10.52 -3.83 -9.58
N ILE A 2 -10.99 -5.07 -9.42
CA ILE A 2 -10.11 -6.26 -9.32
C ILE A 2 -9.01 -6.32 -10.39
N LYS A 3 -9.35 -6.18 -11.68
CA LYS A 3 -8.39 -6.19 -12.80
C LYS A 3 -7.25 -5.15 -12.69
N TRP A 4 -7.51 -4.05 -12.00
CA TRP A 4 -6.55 -2.95 -11.84
C TRP A 4 -5.70 -3.07 -10.57
N GLU A 5 -6.13 -3.89 -9.62
CA GLU A 5 -5.39 -4.21 -8.39
C GLU A 5 -4.53 -5.47 -8.55
N ILE A 6 -5.10 -6.49 -9.21
CA ILE A 6 -4.46 -7.79 -9.41
C ILE A 6 -4.80 -8.35 -10.79
N SER A 7 -4.01 -9.32 -11.25
CA SER A 7 -4.31 -9.99 -12.51
C SER A 7 -5.55 -10.89 -12.37
N PRO A 8 -6.55 -10.80 -13.28
CA PRO A 8 -7.68 -11.73 -13.33
C PRO A 8 -7.26 -13.19 -13.61
N ASP A 9 -6.03 -13.41 -14.09
CA ASP A 9 -5.47 -14.74 -14.37
C ASP A 9 -4.85 -15.43 -13.15
N TRP A 10 -4.80 -14.74 -12.01
CA TRP A 10 -4.36 -15.37 -10.78
C TRP A 10 -5.32 -16.47 -10.33
N PRO A 11 -4.87 -17.41 -9.47
CA PRO A 11 -5.73 -18.47 -8.96
C PRO A 11 -7.06 -17.91 -8.46
N PRO A 12 -8.22 -18.51 -8.80
CA PRO A 12 -9.53 -17.96 -8.43
C PRO A 12 -9.68 -17.68 -6.93
N VAL A 13 -9.03 -18.47 -6.08
CA VAL A 13 -9.00 -18.26 -4.62
C VAL A 13 -8.28 -16.98 -4.21
N ALA A 14 -7.22 -16.56 -4.92
CA ALA A 14 -6.54 -15.29 -4.70
C ALA A 14 -7.42 -14.11 -5.15
N VAL A 15 -8.08 -14.26 -6.30
CA VAL A 15 -9.03 -13.26 -6.81
C VAL A 15 -10.23 -13.10 -5.86
N ALA A 16 -10.74 -14.21 -5.33
CA ALA A 16 -11.79 -14.22 -4.31
C ALA A 16 -11.35 -13.55 -3.01
N ALA A 17 -10.12 -13.82 -2.53
CA ALA A 17 -9.57 -13.15 -1.34
C ALA A 17 -9.48 -11.62 -1.55
N GLN A 18 -8.98 -11.18 -2.70
CA GLN A 18 -8.94 -9.76 -3.05
C GLN A 18 -10.34 -9.14 -3.11
N ALA A 19 -11.32 -9.83 -3.71
CA ALA A 19 -12.70 -9.34 -3.77
C ALA A 19 -13.31 -9.13 -2.37
N ILE A 20 -13.02 -10.02 -1.41
CA ILE A 20 -13.47 -9.90 -0.02
C ILE A 20 -12.75 -8.74 0.67
N ALA A 21 -11.42 -8.64 0.55
CA ALA A 21 -10.63 -7.57 1.15
C ALA A 21 -11.07 -6.20 0.63
N ALA A 22 -11.19 -6.07 -0.69
CA ALA A 22 -11.57 -4.82 -1.32
C ALA A 22 -13.00 -4.38 -0.98
N ARG A 23 -13.95 -5.32 -0.88
CA ARG A 23 -15.31 -5.03 -0.39
C ARG A 23 -15.31 -4.56 1.07
N THR A 24 -14.50 -5.21 1.91
CA THR A 24 -14.36 -4.84 3.32
C THR A 24 -13.79 -3.43 3.45
N TYR A 25 -12.76 -3.10 2.68
CA TYR A 25 -12.16 -1.77 2.63
C TYR A 25 -13.18 -0.70 2.24
N ALA A 26 -13.92 -0.94 1.15
CA ALA A 26 -14.95 -0.03 0.66
C ALA A 26 -16.04 0.22 1.71
N LEU A 27 -16.58 -0.84 2.32
CA LEU A 27 -17.59 -0.72 3.37
C LEU A 27 -17.04 -0.01 4.61
N LYS A 28 -15.78 -0.27 5.00
CA LYS A 28 -15.15 0.40 6.14
C LYS A 28 -15.00 1.90 5.91
N LYS A 29 -14.65 2.32 4.69
CA LYS A 29 -14.58 3.74 4.31
C LYS A 29 -15.95 4.42 4.33
N LEU A 30 -17.03 3.71 3.99
CA LEU A 30 -18.39 4.24 4.11
C LEU A 30 -18.83 4.49 5.57
N GLU A 31 -18.18 3.87 6.57
CA GLU A 31 -18.44 4.19 7.99
C GLU A 31 -17.79 5.52 8.42
N THR A 32 -16.87 6.06 7.62
CA THR A 32 -16.17 7.31 7.94
C THR A 32 -16.92 8.52 7.38
N SER A 33 -16.88 9.65 8.11
CA SER A 33 -17.45 10.90 7.59
C SER A 33 -16.67 11.37 6.37
N LEU A 34 -17.40 11.88 5.37
CA LEU A 34 -16.81 12.52 4.21
C LEU A 34 -16.02 13.78 4.63
N PRO A 35 -14.85 14.04 4.03
CA PRO A 35 -14.21 15.34 4.11
C PRO A 35 -15.15 16.45 3.61
N GLU A 36 -15.06 17.66 4.17
CA GLU A 36 -15.97 18.78 3.87
C GLU A 36 -16.07 19.15 2.38
N ASN A 37 -15.06 18.80 1.57
CA ASN A 37 -14.99 19.12 0.14
C ASN A 37 -15.04 17.86 -0.75
N GLN A 38 -15.66 16.77 -0.29
CA GLN A 38 -15.64 15.51 -1.01
C GLN A 38 -17.00 14.79 -0.95
N ASP A 39 -17.54 14.45 -2.13
CA ASP A 39 -18.86 13.80 -2.27
C ASP A 39 -18.80 12.26 -2.32
N TYR A 40 -17.62 11.67 -2.19
CA TYR A 40 -17.38 10.23 -2.36
C TYR A 40 -16.41 9.69 -1.30
N HIS A 41 -16.56 8.44 -0.87
CA HIS A 41 -15.74 7.85 0.21
C HIS A 41 -14.46 7.17 -0.30
N LEU A 42 -14.36 6.94 -1.61
CA LEU A 42 -13.25 6.22 -2.25
C LEU A 42 -12.73 7.00 -3.45
N LEU A 43 -11.41 7.17 -3.50
CA LEU A 43 -10.67 7.61 -4.67
C LEU A 43 -10.40 6.43 -5.61
N SER A 44 -10.30 6.71 -6.91
CA SER A 44 -9.95 5.72 -7.92
C SER A 44 -8.43 5.59 -8.14
N THR A 45 -7.63 5.96 -7.13
CA THR A 45 -6.16 6.02 -7.14
C THR A 45 -5.56 5.03 -6.15
N GLU A 46 -4.23 4.95 -6.10
CA GLU A 46 -3.47 4.18 -5.10
C GLU A 46 -3.74 4.63 -3.64
N ASP A 47 -4.39 5.79 -3.45
CA ASP A 47 -4.82 6.24 -2.13
C ASP A 47 -5.98 5.39 -1.58
N ASP A 48 -6.74 4.73 -2.45
CA ASP A 48 -7.86 3.86 -2.09
C ASP A 48 -7.88 2.58 -2.95
N GLN A 49 -8.61 2.59 -4.08
CA GLN A 49 -8.72 1.43 -4.97
C GLN A 49 -8.76 1.84 -6.42
N VAL A 50 -7.93 1.24 -7.27
CA VAL A 50 -7.91 1.59 -8.69
C VAL A 50 -9.15 1.03 -9.40
N TYR A 51 -9.93 1.91 -10.03
CA TYR A 51 -11.16 1.56 -10.74
C TYR A 51 -11.20 2.17 -12.14
N GLY A 52 -11.00 1.33 -13.17
CA GLY A 52 -11.08 1.74 -14.58
C GLY A 52 -12.47 1.69 -15.22
N GLY A 53 -13.56 1.70 -14.44
CA GLY A 53 -14.93 1.65 -14.98
C GLY A 53 -15.45 0.26 -15.36
N VAL A 54 -16.75 0.19 -15.69
CA VAL A 54 -17.48 -1.06 -16.01
C VAL A 54 -16.94 -1.71 -17.29
N GLU A 55 -16.56 -0.91 -18.29
CA GLU A 55 -15.96 -1.40 -19.55
C GLU A 55 -14.61 -2.11 -19.34
N SER A 56 -13.97 -1.91 -18.19
CA SER A 56 -12.72 -2.59 -17.84
C SER A 56 -12.94 -3.91 -17.11
N GLU A 57 -14.17 -4.36 -16.88
CA GLU A 57 -14.45 -5.60 -16.15
C GLU A 57 -13.98 -6.85 -16.94
N ASP A 58 -13.54 -7.87 -16.21
CA ASP A 58 -13.09 -9.14 -16.77
C ASP A 58 -13.95 -10.28 -16.20
N PRO A 59 -14.64 -11.08 -17.04
CA PRO A 59 -15.51 -12.16 -16.58
C PRO A 59 -14.86 -13.16 -15.61
N ARG A 60 -13.55 -13.39 -15.74
CA ARG A 60 -12.80 -14.27 -14.83
C ARG A 60 -12.78 -13.73 -13.40
N SER A 61 -12.67 -12.41 -13.27
CA SER A 61 -12.76 -11.72 -11.99
C SER A 61 -14.21 -11.65 -11.48
N THR A 62 -15.19 -11.46 -12.38
CA THR A 62 -16.62 -11.38 -12.03
C THR A 62 -17.11 -12.64 -11.30
N ASN A 63 -16.77 -13.83 -11.80
CA ASN A 63 -17.14 -15.09 -11.14
C ASN A 63 -16.64 -15.18 -9.68
N SER A 64 -15.40 -14.73 -9.45
CA SER A 64 -14.81 -14.71 -8.10
C SER A 64 -15.47 -13.67 -7.20
N VAL A 65 -15.85 -12.51 -7.75
CA VAL A 65 -16.62 -11.49 -7.04
C VAL A 65 -18.00 -12.01 -6.65
N ASP A 66 -18.71 -12.67 -7.58
CA ASP A 66 -20.06 -13.18 -7.35
C ASP A 66 -20.08 -14.35 -6.35
N SER A 67 -19.11 -15.27 -6.46
CA SER A 67 -18.97 -16.37 -5.50
C SER A 67 -18.65 -15.92 -4.07
N THR A 68 -18.17 -14.68 -3.91
CA THR A 68 -17.87 -14.06 -2.61
C THR A 68 -18.86 -12.98 -2.22
N ARG A 69 -20.02 -12.90 -2.90
CA ARG A 69 -21.05 -11.88 -2.63
C ARG A 69 -21.42 -11.86 -1.14
N GLY A 70 -21.38 -10.65 -0.57
CA GLY A 70 -21.71 -10.42 0.85
C GLY A 70 -20.65 -10.86 1.85
N LYS A 71 -19.56 -11.48 1.43
CA LYS A 71 -18.45 -11.84 2.32
C LYS A 71 -17.59 -10.61 2.62
N VAL A 72 -17.31 -10.41 3.90
CA VAL A 72 -16.48 -9.33 4.45
C VAL A 72 -15.58 -9.90 5.56
N ILE A 73 -14.52 -9.17 5.90
CA ILE A 73 -13.62 -9.53 6.99
C ILE A 73 -13.98 -8.70 8.22
N THR A 74 -14.17 -9.37 9.35
CA THR A 74 -14.49 -8.72 10.62
C THR A 74 -13.51 -9.14 11.71
N TYR A 75 -13.35 -8.25 12.69
CA TYR A 75 -12.66 -8.51 13.95
C TYR A 75 -13.53 -7.97 15.07
N GLU A 76 -13.81 -8.79 16.08
CA GLU A 76 -14.72 -8.43 17.19
C GLU A 76 -16.09 -7.91 16.72
N GLY A 77 -16.60 -8.46 15.61
CA GLY A 77 -17.90 -8.09 15.05
C GLY A 77 -17.91 -6.79 14.25
N GLN A 78 -16.78 -6.09 14.12
CA GLN A 78 -16.65 -4.86 13.33
C GLN A 78 -15.86 -5.11 12.05
N LEU A 79 -16.13 -4.33 10.99
CA LEU A 79 -15.33 -4.35 9.76
C LEU A 79 -13.89 -3.92 10.06
N ILE A 80 -12.93 -4.68 9.54
CA ILE A 80 -11.51 -4.36 9.68
C ILE A 80 -11.08 -3.27 8.69
N ASN A 81 -9.92 -2.66 8.96
CA ASN A 81 -9.18 -1.90 7.95
C ASN A 81 -8.44 -2.88 7.02
N ALA A 82 -9.09 -3.26 5.92
CA ALA A 82 -8.59 -4.27 4.99
C ALA A 82 -7.57 -3.69 3.99
N HIS A 83 -6.43 -3.23 4.49
CA HIS A 83 -5.32 -2.78 3.64
C HIS A 83 -4.62 -3.95 2.95
N TYR A 84 -4.20 -3.75 1.71
CA TYR A 84 -3.44 -4.71 0.90
C TYR A 84 -2.36 -3.97 0.11
N ASN A 85 -1.37 -4.70 -0.41
CA ASN A 85 -0.28 -4.16 -1.20
C ASN A 85 0.20 -5.15 -2.27
N SER A 86 0.94 -4.66 -3.26
CA SER A 86 1.44 -5.49 -4.38
C SER A 86 2.57 -6.43 -3.97
N CYS A 87 3.61 -5.92 -3.31
CA CYS A 87 4.61 -6.77 -2.64
C CYS A 87 5.10 -6.12 -1.34
N CYS A 88 5.23 -6.95 -0.30
CA CYS A 88 5.67 -6.58 1.02
C CYS A 88 7.20 -6.68 1.23
N GLY A 89 7.99 -7.11 0.24
CA GLY A 89 9.44 -7.30 0.42
C GLY A 89 9.80 -8.50 1.31
N GLY A 90 8.86 -9.41 1.56
CA GLY A 90 9.06 -10.66 2.30
C GLY A 90 8.57 -10.62 3.76
N TYR A 91 8.10 -9.47 4.22
CA TYR A 91 7.49 -9.32 5.54
C TYR A 91 6.45 -8.19 5.52
N THR A 92 5.23 -8.43 6.00
CA THR A 92 4.19 -7.40 6.09
C THR A 92 4.51 -6.41 7.21
N ALA A 93 4.18 -5.12 7.04
CA ALA A 93 4.40 -4.12 8.08
C ALA A 93 3.33 -4.19 9.18
N THR A 94 3.66 -3.71 10.38
CA THR A 94 2.63 -3.45 11.40
C THR A 94 1.84 -2.18 11.04
N SER A 95 0.57 -2.11 11.46
CA SER A 95 -0.19 -0.87 11.29
C SER A 95 0.34 0.29 12.15
N ALA A 96 1.00 -0.02 13.26
CA ALA A 96 1.65 0.98 14.11
C ALA A 96 2.84 1.65 13.40
N ASP A 97 3.63 0.89 12.64
CA ASP A 97 4.76 1.44 11.89
C ASP A 97 4.31 2.26 10.67
N VAL A 98 3.20 1.87 10.02
CA VAL A 98 2.71 2.57 8.82
C VAL A 98 1.84 3.78 9.15
N TRP A 99 0.90 3.64 10.09
CA TRP A 99 -0.11 4.67 10.39
C TRP A 99 -0.06 5.19 11.84
N GLY A 100 0.91 4.78 12.64
CA GLY A 100 1.03 5.21 14.04
C GLY A 100 -0.01 4.62 14.99
N LYS A 101 -0.88 3.72 14.50
CA LYS A 101 -1.96 3.12 15.29
C LYS A 101 -1.94 1.58 15.18
N PRO A 102 -1.79 0.85 16.30
CA PRO A 102 -1.84 -0.60 16.27
C PRO A 102 -3.26 -1.13 16.06
N PHE A 103 -3.40 -2.17 15.23
CA PHE A 103 -4.60 -2.96 15.07
C PHE A 103 -4.22 -4.44 15.25
N PRO A 104 -4.87 -5.21 16.14
CA PRO A 104 -4.47 -6.59 16.45
C PRO A 104 -4.43 -7.57 15.26
N TYR A 105 -5.14 -7.23 14.19
CA TYR A 105 -5.23 -8.02 12.95
C TYR A 105 -4.28 -7.52 11.85
N LEU A 106 -3.55 -6.42 12.06
CA LEU A 106 -2.53 -5.87 11.13
C LEU A 106 -1.14 -5.91 11.77
N GLU A 107 -0.72 -7.12 12.07
CA GLU A 107 0.58 -7.42 12.65
C GLU A 107 1.59 -7.80 11.55
N ALA A 108 2.87 -7.59 11.85
CA ALA A 108 3.93 -7.94 10.94
C ALA A 108 4.10 -9.46 10.86
N ARG A 109 4.09 -10.01 9.65
CA ARG A 109 4.17 -11.45 9.36
C ARG A 109 5.13 -11.72 8.22
N ALA A 110 5.86 -12.83 8.32
CA ALA A 110 6.68 -13.33 7.23
C ALA A 110 5.80 -13.72 6.04
N ASP A 111 6.20 -13.28 4.86
CA ASP A 111 5.58 -13.64 3.59
C ASP A 111 6.62 -14.31 2.69
N PRO A 112 6.70 -15.65 2.72
CA PRO A 112 7.67 -16.38 1.91
C PRO A 112 7.37 -16.30 0.41
N PHE A 113 6.16 -15.92 0.00
CA PHE A 113 5.71 -15.95 -1.39
C PHE A 113 6.03 -14.65 -2.15
N CYS A 114 6.27 -13.54 -1.45
CA CYS A 114 6.59 -12.26 -2.12
C CYS A 114 7.88 -12.32 -2.95
N LYS A 115 8.81 -13.22 -2.61
CA LYS A 115 10.12 -13.34 -3.28
C LYS A 115 10.01 -13.66 -4.77
N ASP A 116 8.92 -14.31 -5.18
CA ASP A 116 8.67 -14.65 -6.58
C ASP A 116 8.05 -13.48 -7.36
N SER A 117 7.72 -12.37 -6.70
CA SER A 117 7.17 -11.18 -7.35
C SER A 117 8.24 -10.48 -8.19
N PRO A 118 7.91 -10.03 -9.42
CA PRO A 118 8.83 -9.21 -10.22
C PRO A 118 9.12 -7.85 -9.57
N TYR A 119 8.37 -7.47 -8.55
CA TYR A 119 8.52 -6.22 -7.79
C TYR A 119 9.24 -6.43 -6.45
N TYR A 120 9.72 -7.64 -6.15
CA TYR A 120 10.39 -7.95 -4.88
C TYR A 120 11.69 -7.14 -4.73
N ASP A 121 12.57 -7.21 -5.73
CA ASP A 121 13.82 -6.47 -5.79
C ASP A 121 13.79 -5.49 -6.95
N TRP A 122 14.08 -4.22 -6.68
CA TRP A 122 14.18 -3.19 -7.70
C TRP A 122 15.31 -2.20 -7.38
N GLN A 123 15.84 -1.58 -8.43
CA GLN A 123 16.85 -0.54 -8.30
C GLN A 123 16.43 0.71 -9.07
N TRP A 124 16.50 1.86 -8.41
CA TRP A 124 16.38 3.15 -9.05
C TRP A 124 17.67 3.95 -8.88
N LYS A 125 18.14 4.51 -9.99
CA LYS A 125 19.34 5.37 -10.03
C LYS A 125 18.91 6.80 -10.30
N VAL A 126 19.39 7.72 -9.48
CA VAL A 126 19.10 9.15 -9.60
C VAL A 126 20.36 9.97 -9.41
N GLU A 127 20.56 10.96 -10.26
CA GLU A 127 21.66 11.91 -10.13
C GLU A 127 21.50 12.75 -8.86
N ALA A 128 22.61 13.00 -8.16
CA ALA A 128 22.59 13.73 -6.89
C ALA A 128 21.99 15.14 -7.02
N GLU A 129 22.19 15.80 -8.16
CA GLU A 129 21.60 17.12 -8.44
C GLU A 129 20.08 17.05 -8.61
N LYS A 130 19.59 16.03 -9.33
CA LYS A 130 18.16 15.78 -9.50
C LYS A 130 17.50 15.45 -8.16
N LEU A 131 18.16 14.61 -7.34
CA LEU A 131 17.68 14.31 -5.99
C LEU A 131 17.63 15.56 -5.11
N GLY A 132 18.67 16.40 -5.15
CA GLY A 132 18.69 17.68 -4.43
C GLY A 132 17.57 18.63 -4.85
N LYS A 133 17.21 18.66 -6.15
CA LYS A 133 16.06 19.43 -6.65
C LYS A 133 14.74 18.90 -6.10
N LEU A 134 14.51 17.59 -6.16
CA LEU A 134 13.30 16.95 -5.63
C LEU A 134 13.13 17.19 -4.13
N LEU A 135 14.21 17.08 -3.35
CA LEU A 135 14.19 17.37 -1.91
C LEU A 135 13.81 18.84 -1.65
N ARG A 136 14.34 19.77 -2.44
CA ARG A 136 14.01 21.20 -2.32
C ARG A 136 12.53 21.46 -2.61
N GLU A 137 11.98 20.85 -3.65
CA GLU A 137 10.56 20.92 -4.00
C GLU A 137 9.67 20.32 -2.90
N ALA A 138 10.15 19.27 -2.23
CA ALA A 138 9.51 18.66 -1.06
C ALA A 138 9.70 19.45 0.26
N GLY A 139 10.25 20.68 0.21
CA GLY A 139 10.44 21.52 1.40
C GLY A 139 11.71 21.23 2.22
N LEU A 140 12.65 20.47 1.67
CA LEU A 140 13.96 20.15 2.26
C LEU A 140 15.08 20.78 1.43
N PRO A 141 15.37 22.10 1.58
CA PRO A 141 16.40 22.79 0.82
C PRO A 141 17.81 22.44 1.31
N LEU A 142 18.23 21.20 1.10
CA LEU A 142 19.55 20.72 1.49
C LEU A 142 20.63 21.19 0.50
N GLY A 143 21.86 21.30 1.00
CA GLY A 143 23.05 21.57 0.17
C GLY A 143 23.41 20.37 -0.72
N LYS A 144 24.60 20.42 -1.35
CA LYS A 144 25.07 19.31 -2.19
C LYS A 144 25.13 18.01 -1.38
N LEU A 145 24.32 17.03 -1.77
CA LEU A 145 24.23 15.72 -1.13
C LEU A 145 25.52 14.93 -1.42
N TYR A 146 26.02 14.20 -0.42
CA TYR A 146 27.14 13.28 -0.63
C TYR A 146 26.97 11.93 0.06
N ARG A 147 26.03 11.79 1.01
CA ARG A 147 25.73 10.50 1.64
C ARG A 147 24.28 10.42 2.13
N ILE A 148 23.67 9.27 1.93
CA ILE A 148 22.35 8.90 2.50
C ILE A 148 22.53 7.53 3.12
N GLN A 149 22.12 7.35 4.37
CA GLN A 149 22.23 6.08 5.07
C GLN A 149 21.01 5.79 5.94
N PRO A 150 20.49 4.55 5.94
CA PRO A 150 19.52 4.12 6.94
C PRO A 150 20.12 4.23 8.35
N LEU A 151 19.31 4.65 9.32
CA LEU A 151 19.68 4.69 10.74
C LEU A 151 18.98 3.60 11.55
N SER A 152 17.73 3.30 11.23
CA SER A 152 16.93 2.31 11.95
C SER A 152 15.93 1.64 11.02
N PHE A 153 15.59 0.40 11.34
CA PHE A 153 14.61 -0.41 10.62
C PHE A 153 13.46 -0.82 11.56
N ASP A 154 12.30 -1.13 11.00
CA ASP A 154 11.20 -1.77 11.73
C ASP A 154 11.39 -3.29 11.82
N GLN A 155 10.41 -4.01 12.39
CA GLN A 155 10.45 -5.48 12.50
C GLN A 155 10.39 -6.21 11.14
N SER A 156 10.12 -5.47 10.07
CA SER A 156 9.95 -5.97 8.70
C SER A 156 11.06 -5.50 7.76
N ASP A 157 12.19 -5.03 8.32
CA ASP A 157 13.34 -4.47 7.60
C ASP A 157 13.04 -3.23 6.75
N ARG A 158 11.96 -2.48 7.02
CA ARG A 158 11.69 -1.19 6.38
C ARG A 158 12.40 -0.07 7.10
N ILE A 159 12.93 0.89 6.35
CA ILE A 159 13.66 2.03 6.93
C ILE A 159 12.69 2.96 7.65
N LYS A 160 12.88 3.15 8.96
CA LYS A 160 12.13 4.14 9.78
C LYS A 160 12.79 5.50 9.80
N GLN A 161 14.12 5.53 9.77
CA GLN A 161 14.90 6.77 9.84
C GLN A 161 16.06 6.70 8.87
N LEU A 162 16.30 7.82 8.18
CA LEU A 162 17.42 7.99 7.27
C LEU A 162 18.22 9.20 7.72
N ARG A 163 19.54 9.15 7.54
CA ARG A 163 20.42 10.31 7.68
C ARG A 163 20.86 10.76 6.30
N ILE A 164 20.69 12.05 6.03
CA ILE A 164 21.14 12.70 4.81
C ILE A 164 22.26 13.68 5.16
N GLN A 165 23.45 13.44 4.62
CA GLN A 165 24.59 14.32 4.80
C GLN A 165 24.82 15.16 3.53
N TYR A 166 24.95 16.47 3.75
CA TYR A 166 25.03 17.45 2.69
C TYR A 166 26.03 18.56 3.03
N ARG A 167 26.47 19.31 2.02
CA ARG A 167 27.35 20.47 2.25
C ARG A 167 26.62 21.49 3.14
N GLY A 168 27.07 21.63 4.39
CA GLY A 168 26.47 22.52 5.38
C GLY A 168 25.82 21.82 6.58
N GLY A 169 25.77 20.48 6.61
CA GLY A 169 25.30 19.74 7.79
C GLY A 169 24.79 18.33 7.51
N GLU A 170 24.00 17.82 8.44
CA GLU A 170 23.24 16.57 8.32
C GLU A 170 21.80 16.76 8.78
N LYS A 171 20.89 15.95 8.24
CA LYS A 171 19.48 15.90 8.59
C LYS A 171 19.01 14.46 8.75
#